data_AF-Q58398-F1
#
_entry.id   AF-Q58398-F1
#
_cell.length_a   1.000
_cell.length_b   1.000
_cell.length_c   1.000
_cell.angle_alpha   90.00
_cell.angle_beta   90.00
_cell.angle_gamma   90.00
#
_symmetry.space_group_name_H-M   'P 1'
#
loop_
_entity.id
_entity.type
_entity.pdbx_description
1 polymer ?
#
loop_
_entity_poly.entity_id
_entity_poly.type
_entity_poly.pdbx_seq_one_letter_code
_entity_poly.pdbx_strand_id
1 'polypeptide(L)'
;MVIIMPTKTITLKVPSNISKKKIEEAIKKLELEEKYKKTENFKLFVKDEDLKMKIYKIAEFVEDYLKKKYSDEEFEIVLDYDGIDDKVVVEIVFKKKLDKRELKDIKVIIRKLKEIIFDAWRKVDEKYPDMRGFLIVTSDLEVL
;
A
#
# COMPACT_ATOMS: atom_id res chain seq x y z
N MET A 1 -2.30 -18.45 6.77
CA MET A 1 -2.09 -19.23 5.52
C MET A 1 -0.89 -18.63 4.80
N VAL A 2 0.19 -19.38 4.55
CA VAL A 2 1.33 -18.86 3.76
C VAL A 2 0.94 -18.98 2.29
N ILE A 3 0.71 -17.86 1.61
CA ILE A 3 0.49 -17.85 0.16
C ILE A 3 1.85 -18.09 -0.49
N ILE A 4 2.06 -19.28 -1.04
CA ILE A 4 3.23 -19.59 -1.87
C ILE A 4 2.93 -19.03 -3.26
N MET A 5 3.50 -17.87 -3.60
CA MET A 5 3.42 -17.34 -4.95
C MET A 5 4.34 -18.18 -5.87
N PRO A 6 3.82 -18.78 -6.95
CA PRO A 6 4.64 -19.57 -7.87
C PRO A 6 5.67 -18.66 -8.55
N THR A 7 6.94 -18.99 -8.44
CA THR A 7 8.00 -18.27 -9.15
C THR A 7 8.10 -18.76 -10.59
N LYS A 8 8.26 -17.83 -11.53
CA LYS A 8 8.56 -18.12 -12.93
C LYS A 8 9.94 -17.57 -13.25
N THR A 9 10.80 -18.40 -13.84
CA THR A 9 12.10 -17.97 -14.33
C THR A 9 11.95 -17.43 -15.75
N ILE A 10 12.35 -16.18 -15.99
CA ILE A 10 12.37 -15.56 -17.30
C ILE A 10 13.83 -15.26 -17.68
N THR A 11 14.25 -15.65 -18.87
CA THR A 11 15.58 -15.34 -19.41
C THR A 11 15.48 -14.16 -20.36
N LEU A 12 16.12 -13.04 -20.02
CA LEU A 12 16.17 -11.83 -20.85
C LEU A 12 17.57 -11.67 -21.45
N LYS A 13 17.63 -11.33 -22.74
CA LYS A 13 18.87 -10.87 -23.37
C LYS A 13 18.97 -9.36 -23.18
N VAL A 14 19.99 -8.92 -22.45
CA VAL A 14 20.24 -7.51 -22.13
C VAL A 14 21.65 -7.16 -22.62
N PRO A 15 21.92 -5.94 -23.09
CA PRO A 15 23.27 -5.52 -23.46
C PRO A 15 24.27 -5.74 -22.31
N SER A 16 25.45 -6.27 -22.63
CA SER A 16 26.46 -6.67 -21.64
C SER A 16 27.03 -5.51 -20.81
N ASN A 17 26.86 -4.27 -21.27
CA ASN A 17 27.25 -3.07 -20.54
C ASN A 17 26.24 -2.66 -19.46
N ILE A 18 25.04 -3.25 -19.41
CA ILE A 18 24.07 -3.01 -18.34
C ILE A 18 24.37 -3.96 -17.18
N SER A 19 24.65 -3.39 -16.01
CA SER A 19 24.94 -4.18 -14.83
C SER A 19 23.70 -4.94 -14.33
N LYS A 20 23.93 -6.14 -13.78
CA LYS A 20 22.88 -6.94 -13.13
C LYS A 20 22.07 -6.14 -12.11
N LYS A 21 22.74 -5.29 -11.31
CA LYS A 21 22.09 -4.43 -10.32
C LYS A 21 21.05 -3.47 -10.94
N LYS A 22 21.35 -2.85 -12.09
CA LYS A 22 20.40 -1.98 -12.80
C LYS A 22 19.18 -2.75 -13.30
N ILE A 23 19.38 -4.00 -13.73
CA ILE A 23 18.30 -4.87 -14.19
C ILE A 23 17.40 -5.24 -13.00
N GLU A 24 17.98 -5.63 -11.87
CA GLU A 24 17.24 -5.95 -10.64
C GLU A 24 16.45 -4.75 -10.11
N GLU A 25 17.03 -3.54 -10.12
CA GLU A 25 16.35 -2.30 -9.74
C GLU A 25 15.18 -1.98 -10.67
N ALA A 26 15.34 -2.18 -11.99
CA ALA A 26 14.28 -1.97 -12.98
C ALA A 26 13.13 -2.97 -12.80
N ILE A 27 13.43 -4.25 -12.57
CA ILE A 27 12.42 -5.28 -12.28
C ILE A 27 11.68 -4.93 -10.99
N LYS A 28 12.40 -4.58 -9.91
CA LYS A 28 11.76 -4.19 -8.65
C LYS A 28 10.85 -2.96 -8.82
N LYS A 29 11.24 -1.98 -9.64
CA LYS A 29 10.40 -0.83 -10.00
C LYS A 29 9.10 -1.29 -10.67
N LEU A 30 9.17 -2.20 -11.64
CA LEU A 30 8.00 -2.74 -12.33
C LEU A 30 7.10 -3.55 -11.38
N GLU A 31 7.68 -4.40 -10.54
CA GLU A 31 6.92 -5.17 -9.54
C GLU A 31 6.12 -4.25 -8.61
N LEU A 32 6.76 -3.21 -8.08
CA LEU A 32 6.11 -2.22 -7.21
C LEU A 32 5.01 -1.44 -7.95
N GLU A 33 5.26 -1.08 -9.21
CA GLU A 33 4.29 -0.38 -10.04
C GLU A 33 3.08 -1.25 -10.38
N GLU A 34 3.23 -2.55 -10.56
CA GLU A 34 2.09 -3.46 -10.84
C GLU A 34 1.33 -3.90 -9.57
N LYS A 35 2.00 -3.91 -8.41
CA LYS A 35 1.48 -4.49 -7.17
C LYS A 35 0.23 -3.82 -6.60
N TYR A 36 0.15 -2.49 -6.63
CA TYR A 36 -0.92 -1.74 -5.98
C TYR A 36 -1.96 -1.21 -6.96
N LYS A 37 -3.24 -1.28 -6.57
CA LYS A 37 -4.32 -0.60 -7.28
C LYS A 37 -4.09 0.91 -7.21
N LYS A 38 -4.42 1.62 -8.29
CA LYS A 38 -4.30 3.08 -8.39
C LYS A 38 -5.60 3.65 -8.93
N THR A 39 -6.12 4.66 -8.28
CA THR A 39 -7.25 5.42 -8.81
C THR A 39 -6.84 6.25 -10.02
N GLU A 40 -7.82 6.76 -10.77
CA GLU A 40 -7.55 7.71 -11.85
C GLU A 40 -6.93 9.01 -11.31
N ASN A 41 -7.35 9.48 -10.13
CA ASN A 41 -6.77 10.67 -9.51
C ASN A 41 -5.28 10.47 -9.22
N PHE A 42 -4.87 9.33 -8.65
CA PHE A 42 -3.45 9.05 -8.44
C PHE A 42 -2.66 9.12 -9.76
N LYS A 43 -3.17 8.48 -10.82
CA LYS A 43 -2.51 8.47 -12.14
C LYS A 43 -2.42 9.86 -12.76
N LEU A 44 -3.46 10.69 -12.57
CA LEU A 44 -3.55 12.03 -13.13
C LEU A 44 -2.67 13.05 -12.40
N PHE A 45 -2.58 12.97 -11.07
CA PHE A 45 -1.92 14.00 -10.26
C PHE A 45 -0.50 13.61 -9.81
N VAL A 46 -0.20 12.33 -9.61
CA VAL A 46 1.15 11.87 -9.22
C VAL A 46 1.98 11.54 -10.47
N LYS A 47 2.48 12.59 -11.13
CA LYS A 47 3.25 12.47 -12.38
C LYS A 47 4.76 12.34 -12.17
N ASP A 48 5.28 12.90 -11.08
CA ASP A 48 6.71 12.84 -10.78
C ASP A 48 7.13 11.40 -10.47
N GLU A 49 8.07 10.87 -11.25
CA GLU A 49 8.47 9.46 -11.20
C GLU A 49 9.22 9.10 -9.91
N ASP A 50 9.99 10.02 -9.35
CA ASP A 50 10.73 9.82 -8.11
C ASP A 50 9.76 9.78 -6.92
N LEU A 51 8.81 10.71 -6.90
CA LEU A 51 7.72 10.76 -5.93
C LEU A 51 6.85 9.50 -6.02
N LYS A 52 6.44 9.11 -7.23
CA LYS A 52 5.65 7.89 -7.48
C LYS A 52 6.36 6.66 -6.93
N MET A 53 7.65 6.50 -7.23
CA MET A 53 8.46 5.40 -6.71
C MET A 53 8.59 5.44 -5.19
N LYS A 54 8.72 6.64 -4.60
CA LYS A 54 8.73 6.81 -3.15
C LYS A 54 7.41 6.37 -2.52
N ILE A 55 6.27 6.71 -3.12
CA ILE A 55 4.94 6.30 -2.65
C ILE A 55 4.80 4.78 -2.72
N TYR A 56 5.26 4.12 -3.78
CA TYR A 56 5.23 2.65 -3.87
C TYR A 56 6.07 1.98 -2.77
N LYS A 57 7.22 2.56 -2.42
CA LYS A 57 8.03 2.07 -1.29
C LYS A 57 7.34 2.28 0.05
N ILE A 58 6.59 3.37 0.22
CA ILE A 58 5.79 3.62 1.43
C ILE A 58 4.64 2.61 1.51
N ALA A 59 3.95 2.33 0.40
CA ALA A 59 2.92 1.32 0.33
C ALA A 59 3.45 -0.09 0.66
N GLU A 60 4.62 -0.47 0.13
CA GLU A 60 5.31 -1.73 0.49
C GLU A 60 5.63 -1.78 1.97
N PHE A 61 6.15 -0.69 2.53
CA PHE A 61 6.41 -0.61 3.95
C PHE A 61 5.14 -0.77 4.80
N VAL A 62 4.04 -0.10 4.44
CA VAL A 62 2.74 -0.22 5.14
C VAL A 62 2.22 -1.65 5.06
N GLU A 63 2.26 -2.26 3.88
CA GLU A 63 1.81 -3.63 3.67
C GLU A 63 2.60 -4.62 4.52
N ASP A 64 3.92 -4.57 4.48
CA ASP A 64 4.80 -5.45 5.24
C ASP A 64 4.63 -5.25 6.74
N TYR A 65 4.47 -4.00 7.18
CA TYR A 65 4.21 -3.68 8.58
C TYR A 65 2.90 -4.30 9.08
N LEU A 66 1.81 -4.10 8.34
CA LEU A 66 0.49 -4.60 8.69
C LEU A 66 0.45 -6.13 8.64
N LYS A 67 0.98 -6.77 7.60
CA LYS A 67 1.04 -8.25 7.51
C LYS A 67 1.84 -8.86 8.66
N LYS A 68 2.89 -8.19 9.12
CA LYS A 68 3.72 -8.67 10.22
C LYS A 68 3.04 -8.50 11.58
N LYS A 69 2.41 -7.34 11.83
CA LYS A 69 1.85 -7.00 13.13
C LYS A 69 0.40 -7.44 13.32
N TYR A 70 -0.38 -7.44 12.25
CA TYR A 70 -1.82 -7.73 12.20
C TYR A 70 -2.07 -8.83 11.15
N SER A 71 -1.44 -9.99 11.33
CA SER A 71 -1.46 -11.09 10.37
C SER A 71 -2.82 -11.78 10.21
N ASP A 72 -3.76 -11.49 11.12
CA ASP A 72 -5.17 -11.90 11.09
C ASP A 72 -6.04 -10.99 10.21
N GLU A 73 -5.51 -9.84 9.78
CA GLU A 73 -6.25 -8.87 8.97
C GLU A 73 -6.05 -9.12 7.48
N GLU A 74 -7.16 -9.25 6.75
CA GLU A 74 -7.18 -9.32 5.30
C GLU A 74 -7.47 -7.93 4.74
N PHE A 75 -6.60 -7.44 3.86
CA PHE A 75 -6.73 -6.12 3.27
C PHE A 75 -6.03 -6.03 1.90
N GLU A 76 -6.34 -4.97 1.17
CA GLU A 76 -5.57 -4.54 0.01
C GLU A 76 -5.19 -3.06 0.14
N ILE A 77 -4.15 -2.64 -0.58
CA ILE A 77 -3.72 -1.23 -0.63
C ILE A 77 -4.14 -0.63 -1.97
N VAL A 78 -4.80 0.52 -1.88
CA VAL A 78 -5.16 1.39 -3.01
C VAL A 78 -4.41 2.71 -2.86
N LEU A 79 -3.82 3.17 -3.96
CA LEU A 79 -3.16 4.47 -4.04
C LEU A 79 -4.10 5.47 -4.68
N ASP A 80 -4.38 6.55 -3.97
CA ASP A 80 -5.25 7.63 -4.40
C ASP A 80 -4.60 9.00 -4.21
N TYR A 81 -5.28 10.04 -4.67
CA TYR A 81 -4.91 11.43 -4.50
C TYR A 81 -6.15 12.23 -4.11
N ASP A 82 -6.13 12.81 -2.92
CA ASP A 82 -7.13 13.76 -2.46
C ASP A 82 -6.81 15.13 -3.03
N GLY A 83 -7.57 15.53 -4.05
CA GLY A 83 -7.42 16.83 -4.72
C GLY A 83 -7.96 18.02 -3.92
N ILE A 84 -8.71 17.80 -2.83
CA ILE A 84 -9.18 18.88 -1.95
C ILE A 84 -8.04 19.29 -1.02
N ASP A 85 -7.41 18.30 -0.41
CA ASP A 85 -6.31 18.48 0.54
C ASP A 85 -4.92 18.53 -0.12
N ASP A 86 -4.85 18.25 -1.42
CA ASP A 86 -3.63 18.13 -2.24
C ASP A 86 -2.65 17.08 -1.69
N LYS A 87 -3.18 15.90 -1.35
CA LYS A 87 -2.43 14.84 -0.67
C LYS A 87 -2.50 13.50 -1.38
N VAL A 88 -1.40 12.78 -1.34
CA VAL A 88 -1.37 11.36 -1.70
C VAL A 88 -2.00 10.54 -0.59
N VAL A 89 -2.81 9.57 -0.97
CA VAL A 89 -3.49 8.68 -0.04
C VAL A 89 -3.01 7.25 -0.26
N VAL A 90 -2.51 6.63 0.82
CA VAL A 90 -2.32 5.18 0.92
C VAL A 90 -3.53 4.65 1.68
N GLU A 91 -4.51 4.14 0.94
CA GLU A 91 -5.74 3.62 1.49
C GLU A 91 -5.64 2.11 1.72
N ILE A 92 -5.94 1.68 2.93
CA ILE A 92 -5.99 0.27 3.32
C ILE A 92 -7.46 -0.15 3.34
N VAL A 93 -7.86 -0.97 2.37
CA VAL A 93 -9.22 -1.48 2.27
C VAL A 93 -9.28 -2.81 3.02
N PHE A 94 -9.88 -2.82 4.21
CA PHE A 94 -10.06 -4.03 5.00
C PHE A 94 -11.21 -4.86 4.47
N LYS A 95 -11.00 -6.18 4.36
CA LYS A 95 -12.02 -7.13 3.92
C LYS A 95 -12.64 -7.79 5.15
N LYS A 96 -13.89 -7.42 5.47
CA LYS A 96 -14.58 -7.93 6.66
C LYS A 96 -15.96 -8.45 6.31
N LYS A 97 -16.27 -9.65 6.82
CA LYS A 97 -17.65 -10.13 6.91
C LYS A 97 -18.28 -9.51 8.14
N LEU A 98 -19.34 -8.71 7.96
CA LEU A 98 -20.07 -8.09 9.06
C LEU A 98 -21.48 -8.64 9.14
N ASP A 99 -21.88 -9.13 10.32
CA ASP A 99 -23.31 -9.35 10.59
C ASP A 99 -23.95 -8.02 11.01
N LYS A 100 -24.78 -7.47 10.11
CA LYS A 100 -25.50 -6.20 10.36
C LYS A 100 -26.47 -6.28 11.54
N ARG A 101 -26.86 -7.48 11.98
CA ARG A 101 -27.71 -7.68 13.17
C ARG A 101 -26.95 -7.41 14.46
N GLU A 102 -25.61 -7.46 14.42
CA GLU A 102 -24.72 -7.30 15.57
C GLU A 102 -24.01 -5.93 15.54
N LEU A 103 -24.79 -4.84 15.62
CA LEU A 103 -24.27 -3.47 15.56
C LEU A 103 -23.17 -3.15 16.60
N LYS A 104 -23.21 -3.80 17.77
CA LYS A 104 -22.17 -3.62 18.80
C LYS A 104 -20.82 -4.10 18.30
N ASP A 105 -20.79 -5.21 17.57
CA ASP A 105 -19.56 -5.79 17.04
C ASP A 105 -19.00 -4.92 15.91
N ILE A 106 -19.86 -4.31 15.09
CA ILE A 106 -19.44 -3.34 14.07
C ILE A 106 -18.69 -2.16 14.68
N LYS A 107 -19.21 -1.56 15.78
CA LYS A 107 -18.52 -0.43 16.44
C LYS A 107 -17.15 -0.83 16.99
N VAL A 108 -17.05 -2.03 17.58
CA VAL A 108 -15.79 -2.56 18.12
C VAL A 108 -14.79 -2.81 16.98
N ILE A 109 -15.25 -3.38 15.87
CA ILE A 109 -14.42 -3.61 14.67
C ILE A 109 -13.90 -2.28 14.11
N ILE A 110 -14.78 -1.29 13.89
CA ILE A 110 -14.37 0.03 13.38
C ILE A 110 -13.33 0.67 14.30
N ARG A 111 -13.49 0.55 15.61
CA ARG A 111 -12.50 1.05 16.57
C ARG A 111 -11.15 0.35 16.42
N LYS A 112 -11.12 -0.99 16.34
CA LYS A 112 -9.90 -1.77 16.11
C LYS A 112 -9.20 -1.33 14.81
N LEU A 113 -9.96 -1.17 13.73
CA LEU A 113 -9.40 -0.74 12.44
C LEU A 113 -8.80 0.67 12.52
N LYS A 114 -9.47 1.62 13.18
CA LYS A 114 -8.91 2.96 13.40
C LYS A 114 -7.60 2.92 14.20
N GLU A 115 -7.49 2.05 15.20
CA GLU A 115 -6.25 1.87 15.98
C GLU A 115 -5.12 1.30 15.11
N ILE A 116 -5.42 0.34 14.22
CA ILE A 116 -4.46 -0.22 13.25
C ILE A 116 -3.95 0.87 12.29
N ILE A 117 -4.86 1.68 11.75
CA ILE A 117 -4.50 2.75 10.80
C ILE A 117 -3.68 3.84 11.47
N PHE A 118 -4.07 4.26 12.67
CA PHE A 118 -3.30 5.24 13.43
C PHE A 118 -1.87 4.75 13.70
N ASP A 119 -1.72 3.46 14.01
CA ASP A 119 -0.41 2.85 14.23
C ASP A 119 0.43 2.75 12.94
N ALA A 120 -0.18 2.35 11.82
CA ALA A 120 0.49 2.33 10.51
C ALA A 120 0.92 3.74 10.07
N TRP A 121 0.02 4.73 10.20
CA TRP A 121 0.32 6.13 9.93
C TRP A 121 1.51 6.62 10.75
N ARG A 122 1.51 6.36 12.07
CA ARG A 122 2.63 6.73 12.95
C ARG A 122 3.95 6.12 12.49
N LYS A 123 3.94 4.86 12.03
CA LYS A 123 5.16 4.20 11.51
C LYS A 123 5.64 4.76 10.19
N VAL A 124 4.73 5.19 9.33
CA VAL A 124 5.09 5.94 8.12
C VAL A 124 5.70 7.27 8.50
N ASP A 125 5.11 8.01 9.43
CA ASP A 125 5.60 9.31 9.88
C ASP A 125 6.99 9.23 10.54
N GLU A 126 7.24 8.18 11.34
CA GLU A 126 8.57 7.90 11.91
C GLU A 126 9.64 7.62 10.84
N LYS A 127 9.27 6.89 9.77
CA LYS A 127 10.23 6.42 8.76
C LYS A 127 10.40 7.37 7.57
N TYR A 128 9.36 8.15 7.26
CA TYR A 128 9.27 9.08 6.14
C TYR A 128 8.75 10.44 6.61
N PRO A 129 9.45 11.11 7.56
CA PRO A 129 8.99 12.38 8.12
C PRO A 129 8.91 13.50 7.07
N ASP A 130 9.61 13.37 5.96
CA ASP A 130 9.59 14.28 4.82
C ASP A 130 8.33 14.14 3.95
N MET A 131 7.50 13.12 4.19
CA MET A 131 6.18 12.96 3.58
C MET A 131 5.04 13.45 4.49
N ARG A 132 5.36 13.94 5.70
CA ARG A 132 4.38 14.45 6.65
C ARG A 132 3.61 15.61 6.02
N GLY A 133 2.29 15.54 6.07
CA GLY A 133 1.40 16.54 5.49
C GLY A 133 1.16 16.40 4.00
N PHE A 134 2.00 15.66 3.28
CA PHE A 134 1.81 15.34 1.86
C PHE A 134 1.16 13.98 1.62
N LEU A 135 1.38 13.03 2.53
CA LEU A 135 0.81 11.68 2.46
C LEU A 135 -0.04 11.37 3.68
N ILE A 136 -1.19 10.76 3.44
CA ILE A 136 -2.08 10.23 4.48
C ILE A 136 -2.18 8.72 4.31
N VAL A 137 -2.14 8.02 5.44
CA VAL A 137 -2.54 6.60 5.51
C VAL A 137 -3.96 6.58 6.08
N THR A 138 -4.89 6.01 5.33
CA THR A 138 -6.31 5.92 5.71
C THR A 138 -6.84 4.52 5.47
N SER A 139 -8.12 4.30 5.73
CA SER A 139 -8.78 3.04 5.43
C SER A 139 -10.18 3.21 4.91
N ASP A 140 -10.60 2.22 4.14
CA ASP A 140 -12.00 1.91 3.88
C ASP A 140 -12.32 0.48 4.31
N LEU A 141 -13.61 0.14 4.34
CA LEU A 141 -14.12 -1.17 4.73
C LEU A 141 -14.95 -1.79 3.61
N GLU A 142 -14.43 -2.84 3.01
CA GLU A 142 -15.19 -3.68 2.09
C GLU A 142 -15.97 -4.73 2.90
N VAL A 143 -17.30 -4.55 2.96
CA VAL A 143 -18.21 -5.46 3.67
C VAL A 143 -18.60 -6.62 2.76
N LEU A 144 -18.13 -7.82 3.11
CA LEU A 144 -18.40 -9.09 2.42
C LEU A 144 -19.66 -9.80 2.93
#